data_AF-R9XTN4-F1
#
_entry.id   AF-R9XTN4-F1
#
_cell.length_a   1.000
_cell.length_b   1.000
_cell.length_c   1.000
_cell.angle_alpha   90.00
_cell.angle_beta   90.00
_cell.angle_gamma   90.00
#
_symmetry.space_group_name_H-M   'P 1'
#
loop_
_entity.id
_entity.type
_entity.pdbx_description
1 polymer ?
#
loop_
_entity_poly.entity_id
_entity_poly.type
_entity_poly.pdbx_seq_one_letter_code
_entity_poly.pdbx_strand_id
1 'polypeptide(L)' 'ETGETCVYPSEADIPKKSWYTSKNIKDKKHVWFGEAMTDGFQFEYGSEGSNAEDVNIQLTFLRLMSTEASQNITYHCKNS' A
#
# COMPACT_ATOMS: atom_id res chain seq x y z
N GLU A 1 -14.75 -10.93 -20.63
CA GLU A 1 -14.69 -10.05 -19.45
C GLU A 1 -14.55 -10.94 -18.24
N THR A 2 -13.61 -10.69 -17.33
CA THR A 2 -13.30 -11.59 -16.20
C THR A 2 -14.33 -11.48 -15.07
N GLY A 3 -15.13 -10.41 -15.04
CA GLY A 3 -16.07 -10.12 -13.95
C GLY A 3 -15.39 -9.60 -12.68
N GLU A 4 -14.10 -9.28 -12.75
CA GLU A 4 -13.33 -8.79 -11.61
C GLU A 4 -13.74 -7.37 -11.20
N THR A 5 -13.74 -7.12 -9.90
CA THR A 5 -13.85 -5.77 -9.33
C THR A 5 -12.48 -5.33 -8.84
N CYS A 6 -11.92 -4.30 -9.46
CA CYS A 6 -10.62 -3.74 -9.09
C CYS A 6 -10.79 -2.47 -8.27
N VAL A 7 -10.32 -2.48 -7.01
CA VAL A 7 -10.28 -1.29 -6.14
C VAL A 7 -8.86 -0.74 -6.15
N TYR A 8 -8.70 0.50 -6.59
CA TYR A 8 -7.39 1.15 -6.70
C TYR A 8 -6.94 1.78 -5.37
N PRO A 9 -5.62 1.86 -5.12
CA PRO A 9 -5.09 2.63 -4.01
C PRO A 9 -5.35 4.12 -4.24
N SER A 10 -5.58 4.87 -3.16
CA SER A 10 -5.78 6.32 -3.20
C SER A 10 -4.52 7.05 -3.72
N GLU A 11 -3.34 6.51 -3.41
CA GLU A 11 -2.04 6.99 -3.91
C GLU A 11 -1.30 5.86 -4.62
N ALA A 12 -1.24 5.91 -5.95
CA ALA A 12 -0.68 4.85 -6.77
C ALA A 12 0.83 5.01 -7.08
N ASP A 13 1.37 6.23 -7.00
CA ASP A 13 2.78 6.51 -7.31
C ASP A 13 3.51 7.10 -6.10
N ILE A 14 4.46 6.33 -5.56
CA ILE A 14 5.27 6.74 -4.41
C ILE A 14 6.58 7.34 -4.94
N PRO A 15 6.95 8.57 -4.54
CA PRO A 15 8.16 9.22 -5.00
C PRO A 15 9.42 8.36 -4.82
N LYS A 16 10.22 8.24 -5.89
CA LYS A 16 11.45 7.45 -5.92
C LYS A 16 12.61 8.24 -5.30
N LYS A 17 12.67 8.29 -3.97
CA LYS A 17 13.70 8.98 -3.18
C LYS A 17 14.32 8.08 -2.11
N SER A 18 15.33 8.58 -1.41
CA SER A 18 15.81 7.93 -0.19
C SER A 18 14.79 8.16 0.92
N TRP A 19 14.11 7.10 1.34
CA TRP A 19 13.06 7.16 2.37
C TRP A 19 13.57 6.93 3.79
N TYR A 20 14.73 6.29 3.92
CA TYR A 20 15.26 5.92 5.23
C TYR A 20 16.79 5.95 5.24
N THR A 21 17.35 6.48 6.31
CA THR A 21 18.78 6.43 6.61
C THR A 21 18.98 5.74 7.96
N SER A 22 19.62 4.58 7.96
CA SER A 22 19.90 3.85 9.21
C SER A 22 20.97 4.56 10.04
N LYS A 23 20.75 4.63 11.36
CA LYS A 23 21.78 5.08 12.32
C LYS A 23 22.93 4.08 12.48
N ASN A 24 22.72 2.81 12.11
CA ASN A 24 23.73 1.76 12.14
C ASN A 24 23.75 1.02 10.79
N ILE A 25 24.71 1.35 9.94
CA ILE A 25 24.85 0.80 8.58
C ILE A 25 25.12 -0.72 8.58
N LYS A 26 25.66 -1.26 9.67
CA LYS A 26 25.97 -2.69 9.80
C LYS A 26 24.76 -3.54 10.21
N ASP A 27 23.72 -2.91 10.77
CA ASP A 27 22.52 -3.59 11.25
C ASP A 27 21.37 -3.37 10.25
N LYS A 28 21.20 -4.34 9.34
CA LYS A 28 20.10 -4.33 8.35
C LYS A 28 18.89 -5.02 8.95
N LYS A 29 17.91 -4.23 9.40
CA LYS A 29 16.61 -4.72 9.90
C LYS A 29 15.50 -4.33 8.95
N HIS A 30 14.39 -5.06 9.02
CA HIS A 30 13.14 -4.65 8.36
C HIS A 30 12.64 -3.34 8.99
N VAL A 31 12.31 -2.37 8.15
CA VAL A 31 11.77 -1.07 8.53
C VAL A 31 10.50 -0.85 7.74
N TRP A 32 9.38 -0.69 8.44
CA TRP A 32 8.07 -0.48 7.81
C TRP A 32 7.94 0.96 7.29
N PHE A 33 7.57 1.09 6.02
CA PHE A 33 7.38 2.38 5.35
C PHE A 33 6.39 3.26 6.13
N GLY A 34 5.15 2.80 6.29
CA GLY A 34 4.08 3.58 6.91
C GLY A 34 4.15 3.81 8.42
N GLU A 35 5.12 3.21 9.11
CA GLU A 35 5.20 3.25 10.57
C GLU A 35 6.50 3.85 11.09
N ALA A 36 7.61 3.67 10.37
CA ALA A 36 8.95 3.99 10.86
C ALA A 36 9.77 4.90 9.93
N MET A 37 9.35 5.10 8.67
CA MET A 37 10.01 6.04 7.76
C MET A 37 9.32 7.41 7.84
N THR A 38 10.11 8.47 7.86
CA THR A 38 9.58 9.85 7.80
C THR A 38 8.78 10.05 6.53
N ASP A 39 7.61 10.67 6.65
CA ASP A 39 6.63 10.88 5.57
C ASP A 39 6.10 9.58 4.93
N GLY A 40 6.37 8.42 5.56
CA GLY A 40 5.72 7.17 5.18
C GLY A 40 4.27 7.14 5.63
N PHE A 41 3.46 6.38 4.91
CA PHE A 41 2.04 6.19 5.21
C PHE A 41 1.60 4.75 4.91
N GLN A 42 0.49 4.33 5.52
CA GLN A 42 -0.16 3.06 5.16
C GLN A 42 -0.99 3.25 3.89
N PHE A 43 -1.03 2.25 3.02
CA PHE A 43 -1.82 2.35 1.79
C PHE A 43 -3.31 2.29 2.09
N GLU A 44 -4.04 3.28 1.57
CA GLU A 44 -5.49 3.33 1.56
C GLU A 44 -6.02 3.06 0.15
N TYR A 45 -7.27 2.64 0.06
CA TYR A 45 -7.95 2.31 -1.20
C TYR A 45 -9.25 3.09 -1.31
N GLY A 46 -9.77 3.19 -2.53
CA GLY A 46 -10.99 3.95 -2.83
C GLY A 46 -10.71 5.17 -3.69
N SER A 47 -11.75 5.97 -3.92
CA SER A 47 -11.62 7.25 -4.64
C SER A 47 -11.17 8.37 -3.72
N GLU A 48 -10.59 9.43 -4.29
CA GLU A 48 -10.27 10.66 -3.57
C GLU A 48 -11.49 11.15 -2.76
N GLY A 49 -11.29 11.45 -1.47
CA GLY A 49 -12.35 11.87 -0.56
C GLY A 49 -13.19 10.75 0.07
N SER A 50 -12.90 9.48 -0.21
CA SER A 50 -13.54 8.35 0.47
C SER A 50 -13.14 8.31 1.95
N ASN A 51 -14.08 7.96 2.83
CA ASN A 51 -13.77 7.66 4.21
C ASN A 51 -13.20 6.22 4.31
N ALA A 52 -12.04 6.06 4.95
CA ALA A 52 -11.38 4.77 5.10
C ALA A 52 -12.25 3.71 5.83
N GLU A 53 -13.08 4.11 6.80
CA GLU A 53 -14.01 3.21 7.50
C GLU A 53 -15.08 2.67 6.55
N ASP A 54 -15.67 3.54 5.72
CA ASP A 54 -16.66 3.15 4.73
C ASP A 54 -16.06 2.19 3.69
N VAL A 55 -14.84 2.47 3.20
CA VAL A 55 -14.14 1.59 2.26
C VAL A 55 -13.86 0.24 2.91
N ASN A 56 -13.44 0.19 4.18
CA ASN A 56 -13.22 -1.07 4.89
C ASN A 56 -14.49 -1.91 5.01
N ILE A 57 -15.65 -1.27 5.22
CA ILE A 57 -16.95 -1.96 5.17
C ILE A 57 -17.18 -2.52 3.77
N GLN A 58 -17.00 -1.73 2.70
CA GLN A 58 -17.20 -2.19 1.32
C GLN A 58 -16.27 -3.36 0.95
N LEU A 59 -14.99 -3.28 1.32
CA LEU A 59 -14.00 -4.35 1.10
C LEU A 59 -14.38 -5.64 1.84
N THR A 60 -15.04 -5.53 2.99
CA THR A 60 -15.53 -6.70 3.73
C THR A 60 -16.61 -7.43 2.94
N PHE A 61 -17.59 -6.71 2.39
CA PHE A 61 -18.60 -7.32 1.52
C PHE A 61 -18.00 -7.87 0.22
N LEU A 62 -17.03 -7.16 -0.37
CA LEU A 62 -16.36 -7.65 -1.57
C LEU A 62 -15.65 -8.99 -1.34
N ARG A 63 -15.02 -9.17 -0.17
CA ARG A 63 -14.41 -10.46 0.22
C ARG A 63 -15.42 -11.57 0.43
N LEU A 64 -16.64 -11.26 0.90
CA LEU A 64 -17.71 -12.24 1.06
C LEU A 64 -18.33 -12.67 -0.28
N MET A 65 -18.30 -11.77 -1.27
CA MET A 65 -18.88 -11.98 -2.60
C MET A 65 -17.89 -12.56 -3.62
N SER A 66 -16.62 -12.67 -3.27
CA SER A 66 -15.54 -13.13 -4.14
C SER A 66 -14.92 -14.43 -3.61
N THR A 67 -14.51 -15.30 -4.53
CA THR A 67 -13.81 -16.55 -4.18
C THR A 67 -12.30 -16.39 -4.07
N GLU A 68 -11.75 -15.35 -4.70
CA GLU A 68 -10.31 -15.05 -4.71
C GLU A 68 -10.06 -13.54 -4.83
N ALA A 69 -8.83 -13.14 -4.53
CA ALA A 69 -8.34 -11.77 -4.71
C ALA A 69 -6.87 -11.80 -5.10
N SER A 70 -6.44 -10.82 -5.90
CA SER A 70 -5.05 -10.64 -6.29
C SER A 70 -4.65 -9.17 -6.20
N GLN A 71 -3.35 -8.92 -6.01
CA GLN A 71 -2.79 -7.58 -5.98
C GLN A 71 -1.36 -7.58 -6.52
N ASN A 72 -1.04 -6.57 -7.35
CA ASN A 72 0.32 -6.34 -7.85
C ASN A 72 0.95 -5.13 -7.17
N ILE A 73 2.22 -5.25 -6.80
CA ILE A 73 3.02 -4.17 -6.19
C ILE A 73 4.36 -4.10 -6.92
N THR A 74 4.80 -2.89 -7.29
CA THR A 74 6.09 -2.66 -7.93
C THR A 74 7.07 -2.01 -6.95
N TYR A 75 8.22 -2.64 -6.73
CA TYR A 75 9.30 -2.08 -5.92
C TYR A 75 10.38 -1.45 -6.81
N HIS A 76 10.47 -0.11 -6.81
CA HIS A 76 11.53 0.61 -7.51
C HIS A 76 12.76 0.76 -6.63
N CYS A 77 13.92 0.26 -7.08
CA CYS A 77 15.14 0.23 -6.28
C CYS A 77 16.33 0.98 -6.92
N LYS A 78 17.20 1.52 -6.06
CA LYS A 78 18.55 2.01 -6.39
C LYS A 78 19.46 1.77 -5.18
N ASN A 79 20.37 0.80 -5.27
CA ASN A 79 21.24 0.37 -4.17
C ASN A 79 20.47 0.03 -2.87
N SER A 80 19.34 -0.65 -3.01
CA SER A 80 18.48 -1.04 -1.88
C SER A 80 18.54 -2.53 -1.61
#